data_AF-A0A009ZBD6-F1
#
_entry.id   AF-A0A009ZBD6-F1
#
_cell.length_a   1.000
_cell.length_b   1.000
_cell.length_c   1.000
_cell.angle_alpha   90.00
_cell.angle_beta   90.00
_cell.angle_gamma   90.00
#
_symmetry.space_group_name_H-M   'P 1'
#
loop_
_entity.id
_entity.type
_entity.pdbx_description
1 polymer ?
#
loop_
_entity_poly.entity_id
_entity_poly.type
_entity_poly.pdbx_seq_one_letter_code
_entity_poly.pdbx_strand_id
1 'polypeptide(L)' 'MRHFYLGFLICALLGLFSCIFLILGILNMDKILLGVGLLCIIATWLAYKEFDVAFHFRQRD' A
#
# COMPACT_ATOMS: atom_id res chain seq x y z
N MET A 1 -19.44 -5.54 5.88
CA MET A 1 -18.43 -4.97 6.80
C MET A 1 -17.10 -5.73 6.77
N ARG A 2 -17.06 -7.07 6.81
CA ARG A 2 -15.79 -7.86 6.86
C ARG A 2 -14.81 -7.60 5.70
N HIS A 3 -15.30 -7.51 4.46
CA HIS A 3 -14.46 -7.20 3.29
C HIS A 3 -13.82 -5.82 3.36
N PHE A 4 -14.45 -4.89 4.08
CA PHE A 4 -13.96 -3.53 4.23
C PHE A 4 -12.73 -3.49 5.17
N TYR A 5 -12.81 -4.15 6.33
CA TYR A 5 -11.68 -4.28 7.23
C TYR A 5 -10.51 -5.05 6.60
N LEU A 6 -10.80 -6.06 5.77
CA LEU A 6 -9.77 -6.79 5.03
C LEU A 6 -9.03 -5.91 4.01
N GLY A 7 -9.75 -5.08 3.24
CA GLY A 7 -9.10 -4.18 2.28
C GLY A 7 -8.25 -3.11 2.96
N PHE A 8 -8.73 -2.52 4.06
CA PHE A 8 -7.93 -1.61 4.87
C PHE A 8 -6.69 -2.29 5.45
N LEU A 9 -6.83 -3.50 5.98
CA LEU A 9 -5.73 -4.30 6.53
C LEU A 9 -4.68 -4.62 5.45
N ILE A 10 -5.11 -4.98 4.25
CA ILE A 10 -4.22 -5.26 3.11
C ILE A 10 -3.46 -4.00 2.70
N CYS A 11 -4.13 -2.85 2.55
CA CYS A 11 -3.46 -1.57 2.25
C CYS A 11 -2.44 -1.20 3.34
N ALA A 12 -2.79 -1.36 4.61
CA ALA A 12 -1.88 -1.09 5.72
C ALA A 12 -0.65 -2.01 5.67
N LEU A 13 -0.84 -3.31 5.45
CA LEU A 13 0.25 -4.28 5.34
C LEU A 13 1.17 -3.99 4.14
N LEU A 14 0.60 -3.66 2.98
CA LEU A 14 1.35 -3.27 1.78
C LEU A 14 2.18 -1.99 2.00
N GLY A 15 1.58 -0.98 2.63
CA GLY A 15 2.27 0.24 3.02
C GLY A 15 3.44 -0.04 3.96
N LEU A 16 3.20 -0.82 5.01
CA LEU A 16 4.22 -1.19 6.00
C LEU A 16 5.37 -1.97 5.35
N PHE A 17 5.04 -2.92 4.46
CA PHE A 17 6.01 -3.67 3.68
C PHE A 17 6.85 -2.73 2.80
N SER A 18 6.21 -1.81 2.06
CA SER A 18 6.92 -0.86 1.20
C SER A 18 7.95 -0.01 1.95
N CYS A 19 7.60 0.47 3.15
CA CYS A 19 8.50 1.22 4.04
C CYS A 19 9.70 0.37 4.48
N ILE A 20 9.47 -0.90 4.85
CA ILE A 20 10.53 -1.82 5.26
C ILE A 20 11.54 -2.04 4.12
N PHE A 21 11.07 -2.29 2.89
CA PHE A 21 11.95 -2.47 1.73
C PHE A 21 12.74 -1.21 1.39
N LEU A 22 12.13 -0.03 1.55
CA LEU A 22 12.80 1.25 1.33
C LEU A 22 13.90 1.48 2.37
N ILE A 23 13.63 1.24 3.66
CA ILE A 23 14.61 1.37 4.74
C ILE A 23 15.78 0.39 4.53
N LEU A 24 15.48 -0.88 4.24
CA LEU A 24 16.50 -1.88 3.94
C LEU A 24 17.32 -1.53 2.68
N GLY A 25 16.66 -1.01 1.64
CA GLY A 25 17.32 -0.57 0.42
C GLY A 25 18.26 0.61 0.63
N ILE A 26 17.88 1.57 1.49
CA ILE A 26 18.74 2.69 1.89
C ILE A 26 19.94 2.18 2.69
N LEU A 27 19.72 1.31 3.69
CA LEU A 27 20.77 0.78 4.55
C LEU A 27 21.80 -0.04 3.78
N ASN A 28 21.35 -0.87 2.82
CA ASN A 28 22.24 -1.69 1.99
C ASN A 28 22.75 -0.98 0.73
N MET A 29 22.32 0.27 0.47
CA MET A 29 22.59 0.98 -0.79
C MET A 29 22.20 0.18 -2.04
N ASP A 30 21.18 -0.68 -1.91
CA ASP A 30 20.74 -1.58 -2.97
C ASP A 30 19.62 -0.93 -3.80
N LYS A 31 19.96 -0.64 -5.06
CA LYS A 31 19.06 -0.01 -6.04
C LYS A 31 17.86 -0.89 -6.39
N ILE A 32 17.99 -2.21 -6.30
CA ILE A 32 16.91 -3.16 -6.57
C ILE A 32 15.88 -3.09 -5.44
N LEU A 33 16.32 -3.15 -4.19
CA LEU A 33 15.41 -3.02 -3.04
C LEU A 33 14.69 -1.67 -3.03
N LEU A 34 15.39 -0.58 -3.36
CA LEU A 34 14.79 0.74 -3.53
C LEU A 34 13.72 0.75 -4.63
N GLY A 35 14.01 0.12 -5.78
CA GLY A 35 13.06 -0.02 -6.88
C GLY A 35 11.82 -0.82 -6.50
N VAL A 36 11.99 -1.94 -5.79
CA VAL A 36 10.88 -2.77 -5.28
C VAL A 36 10.05 -2.00 -4.25
N GLY A 37 10.70 -1.26 -3.33
CA GLY A 37 10.01 -0.40 -2.36
C GLY A 37 9.14 0.66 -3.04
N LEU A 38 9.67 1.32 -4.08
CA LEU A 38 8.93 2.29 -4.90
C LEU A 38 7.72 1.67 -5.61
N LEU A 39 7.89 0.49 -6.20
CA LEU A 39 6.78 -0.24 -6.83
C LEU A 39 5.70 -0.61 -5.82
N CYS A 40 6.09 -1.02 -4.60
CA CYS A 40 5.13 -1.30 -3.53
C CYS A 40 4.40 -0.04 -3.07
N ILE A 41 5.03 1.14 -3.04
CA ILE A 41 4.35 2.41 -2.74
C ILE A 41 3.29 2.71 -3.81
N ILE A 42 3.64 2.56 -5.09
CA ILE A 42 2.70 2.78 -6.20
C ILE A 42 1.52 1.82 -6.11
N ALA A 43 1.78 0.53 -5.83
CA ALA A 43 0.72 -0.47 -5.64
C ALA A 43 -0.17 -0.14 -4.44
N THR A 44 0.42 0.31 -3.33
CA THR A 44 -0.33 0.74 -2.13
C THR A 44 -1.21 1.95 -2.44
N TRP A 45 -0.71 2.93 -3.20
CA TRP A 45 -1.48 4.09 -3.63
C TRP A 45 -2.65 3.71 -4.55
N LEU A 46 -2.42 2.81 -5.51
CA LEU A 46 -3.47 2.32 -6.41
C LEU A 46 -4.56 1.60 -5.63
N ALA A 47 -4.17 0.71 -4.71
CA ALA A 47 -5.10 -0.02 -3.85
C ALA A 47 -5.88 0.93 -2.93
N TYR A 48 -5.22 1.96 -2.37
CA TYR A 48 -5.88 2.98 -1.57
C TYR A 48 -6.91 3.76 -2.38
N LYS A 49 -6.57 4.17 -3.61
CA LYS A 49 -7.48 4.92 -4.48
C LYS A 49 -8.72 4.11 -4.86
N GLU A 50 -8.54 2.85 -5.25
CA GLU A 50 -9.65 1.93 -5.53
C GLU A 50 -10.57 1.78 -4.30
N PHE A 51 -9.96 1.70 -3.11
CA PHE A 51 -10.69 1.52 -1.86
C PHE A 51 -11.41 2.80 -1.38
N ASP A 52 -10.80 3.97 -1.55
CA ASP A 52 -11.38 5.28 -1.23
C ASP A 52 -12.59 5.59 -2.13
N VAL A 53 -12.47 5.30 -3.44
CA VAL A 53 -13.59 5.40 -4.39
C VAL A 53 -14.73 4.46 -3.97
N ALA A 54 -14.43 3.18 -3.67
CA ALA A 54 -15.42 2.23 -3.21
C ALA A 54 -16.10 2.65 -1.88
N PHE A 55 -15.38 3.35 -1.00
CA PHE A 55 -15.94 3.88 0.24
C PHE A 55 -16.85 5.09 0.01
N HIS A 56 -16.46 6.02 -0.87
CA HIS A 56 -17.26 7.19 -1.22
C HIS A 56 -18.61 6.82 -1.84
N PHE A 57 -18.65 5.80 -2.71
CA PHE A 57 -19.92 5.32 -3.26
C PHE A 57 -20.83 4.71 -2.19
N ARG A 58 -20.24 4.00 -1.21
CA ARG A 58 -20.99 3.31 -0.14
C ARG A 58 -21.54 4.24 0.94
N GLN A 59 -21.01 5.46 1.08
CA GLN A 59 -21.57 6.48 1.98
C GLN A 59 -22.72 7.29 1.34
N ARG A 60 -22.94 7.13 0.04
CA ARG A 60 -23.95 7.89 -0.73
C ARG A 60 -25.30 7.19 -0.84
N ASP A 61 -25.35 5.89 -0.53
CA ASP A 61 -26.56 5.06 -0.40
C ASP A 61 -26.99 4.95 1.08
#